data_AF-A0A2G6ISQ8-F1
#
_entry.id   AF-A0A2G6ISQ8-F1
#
_cell.length_a   1.000
_cell.length_b   1.000
_cell.length_c   1.000
_cell.angle_alpha   90.00
_cell.angle_beta   90.00
_cell.angle_gamma   90.00
#
_symmetry.space_group_name_H-M   'P 1'
#
loop_
_entity.id
_entity.type
_entity.pdbx_description
1 polymer ?
#
loop_
_entity_poly.entity_id
_entity_poly.type
_entity_poly.pdbx_seq_one_letter_code
_entity_poly.pdbx_strand_id
1 'polypeptide(L)' 'MTLAQITPFVRCTSLDRQTAFSIDVDGIDAHYAAMGPALSTLTEGRVRAPFHQPYGQREFHVADENCTPVFFGEYKELS' A
#
# COMPACT_ATOMS: atom_id res chain seq x y z
N MET A 1 9.93 11.08 27.75
CA MET A 1 9.39 10.27 26.66
C MET A 1 9.75 10.98 25.37
N THR A 2 10.56 10.36 24.51
CA THR A 2 11.24 11.04 23.40
C THR A 2 10.77 10.44 22.08
N LEU A 3 10.30 11.29 21.15
CA LEU A 3 9.93 10.88 19.80
C LEU A 3 11.21 10.54 19.01
N ALA A 4 11.27 9.31 18.47
CA ALA A 4 12.32 8.88 17.55
C ALA A 4 11.80 8.99 16.12
N GLN A 5 12.42 9.85 15.30
CA GLN A 5 12.13 9.97 13.88
C GLN A 5 12.79 8.80 13.13
N ILE A 6 12.00 7.97 12.43
CA ILE A 6 12.46 6.67 11.88
C ILE A 6 12.87 6.72 10.40
N THR A 7 12.67 7.82 9.66
CA THR A 7 13.09 7.90 8.25
C THR A 7 13.92 9.15 7.93
N PRO A 8 14.91 9.04 7.02
CA PRO A 8 15.54 10.22 6.45
C PRO A 8 14.47 10.97 5.66
N PHE A 9 14.54 12.31 5.68
CA PHE A 9 13.70 13.17 4.86
C PHE A 9 13.73 12.69 3.41
N VAL A 10 12.69 11.96 2.99
CA VAL A 10 12.41 11.77 1.57
C VAL A 10 12.11 13.17 1.08
N ARG A 11 12.95 13.67 0.17
CA ARG A 11 12.78 15.00 -0.41
C ARG A 11 11.51 14.96 -1.25
N CYS A 12 10.38 15.17 -0.60
CA CYS A 12 9.07 15.12 -1.20
C CYS A 12 8.87 16.46 -1.90
N THR A 13 9.11 16.47 -3.21
CA THR A 13 9.08 17.70 -4.04
C THR A 13 7.67 18.25 -4.24
N SER A 14 6.63 17.60 -3.71
CA SER A 14 5.23 18.06 -3.74
C SER A 14 4.51 17.70 -2.44
N LEU A 15 3.89 18.69 -1.81
CA LEU A 15 3.16 18.51 -0.54
C LEU A 15 1.92 17.60 -0.69
N ASP A 16 1.36 17.51 -1.91
CA ASP A 16 0.27 16.58 -2.31
C ASP A 16 0.59 15.09 -2.13
N ARG A 17 1.87 14.72 -2.08
CA ARG A 17 2.35 13.33 -1.90
C ARG A 17 2.22 12.80 -0.47
N GLN A 18 1.63 13.56 0.45
CA GLN A 18 1.28 13.09 1.79
C GLN A 18 -0.06 12.36 1.85
N THR A 19 -0.77 12.27 0.73
CA THR A 19 -2.02 11.52 0.64
C THR A 19 -1.72 10.06 0.34
N ALA A 20 -2.27 9.17 1.16
CA ALA A 20 -2.31 7.74 0.91
C ALA A 20 -3.77 7.31 0.94
N PHE A 21 -4.15 6.41 0.04
CA PHE A 21 -5.49 5.84 0.04
C PHE A 21 -5.43 4.44 0.60
N SER A 22 -6.31 4.14 1.57
CA SER A 22 -6.50 2.78 2.08
C SER A 22 -7.84 2.26 1.58
N ILE A 23 -7.82 1.04 1.04
CA ILE A 23 -8.99 0.33 0.53
C ILE A 23 -9.04 -1.02 1.23
N ASP A 24 -10.12 -1.27 1.96
CA ASP A 24 -10.38 -2.61 2.49
C ASP A 24 -11.00 -3.50 1.41
N VAL A 25 -10.49 -4.72 1.30
CA VAL A 25 -10.94 -5.73 0.33
C VAL A 25 -11.26 -7.03 1.06
N ASP A 26 -12.37 -7.66 0.68
CA ASP A 26 -12.71 -9.01 1.14
C ASP A 26 -11.94 -10.04 0.29
N GLY A 27 -11.08 -10.84 0.91
CA GLY A 27 -10.27 -11.86 0.22
C GLY A 27 -9.11 -11.28 -0.60
N ILE A 28 -8.08 -10.80 0.09
CA ILE A 28 -6.99 -10.03 -0.54
C ILE A 28 -6.17 -10.80 -1.57
N ASP A 29 -5.90 -12.09 -1.34
CA ASP A 29 -5.13 -12.89 -2.29
C ASP A 29 -5.91 -13.10 -3.59
N ALA A 30 -7.24 -13.30 -3.49
CA ALA A 30 -8.12 -13.41 -4.65
C ALA A 30 -8.22 -12.07 -5.40
N HIS A 31 -8.33 -10.96 -4.67
CA HIS A 31 -8.35 -9.62 -5.24
C HIS A 31 -7.05 -9.30 -5.99
N TYR A 32 -5.90 -9.57 -5.36
CA TYR A 32 -4.58 -9.37 -5.97
C TYR A 32 -4.41 -10.20 -7.25
N ALA A 33 -4.83 -11.48 -7.22
CA ALA A 33 -4.79 -12.34 -8.40
C ALA A 33 -5.67 -11.80 -9.55
N ALA A 34 -6.88 -11.32 -9.23
CA ALA A 34 -7.79 -10.73 -10.22
C ALA A 34 -7.21 -9.44 -10.84
N MET A 35 -6.49 -8.64 -10.05
CA MET A 35 -5.81 -7.43 -10.52
C MET A 35 -4.52 -7.71 -11.31
N GLY A 36 -3.99 -8.93 -11.28
CA GLY A 36 -2.71 -9.32 -11.89
C GLY A 36 -2.45 -8.76 -13.30
N PRO A 37 -3.41 -8.85 -14.26
CA PRO A 37 -3.24 -8.27 -15.59
C PRO A 37 -3.01 -6.76 -15.58
N ALA A 38 -3.73 -6.00 -14.76
CA ALA A 38 -3.58 -4.55 -14.64
C ALA A 38 -2.30 -4.17 -13.88
N LEU A 39 -1.95 -4.91 -12.84
CA LEU A 39 -0.72 -4.67 -12.08
C LEU A 39 0.53 -4.91 -12.93
N SER A 40 0.46 -5.86 -13.86
CA SER A 40 1.57 -6.21 -14.76
C SER A 40 1.87 -5.14 -15.81
N THR A 41 0.99 -4.15 -16.03
CA THR A 41 1.25 -3.02 -16.93
C THR A 41 2.01 -1.88 -16.24
N LEU A 42 2.15 -1.93 -14.92
CA LEU A 42 2.84 -0.90 -14.16
C LEU A 42 4.36 -1.06 -14.25
N THR A 43 5.08 0.05 -14.14
CA THR A 43 6.55 0.03 -14.10
C THR A 43 7.04 -0.77 -12.91
N GLU A 44 8.18 -1.45 -13.05
CA GLU A 44 8.83 -2.18 -11.97
C GLU A 44 8.98 -1.32 -10.71
N GLY A 45 8.74 -1.91 -9.54
CA GLY A 45 8.79 -1.22 -8.24
C GLY A 45 7.52 -0.45 -7.87
N ARG A 46 6.50 -0.41 -8.74
CA ARG A 46 5.19 0.21 -8.42
C ARG A 46 4.27 -0.69 -7.61
N VAL A 47 4.53 -1.99 -7.56
CA VAL A 47 3.68 -2.97 -6.87
C VAL A 47 4.49 -3.70 -5.82
N ARG A 48 3.94 -3.79 -4.60
CA ARG A 48 4.41 -4.67 -3.54
C ARG A 48 3.38 -5.76 -3.34
N ALA A 49 3.76 -7.01 -3.61
CA ALA A 49 2.91 -8.18 -3.46
C ALA A 49 2.36 -8.34 -2.03
N PRO A 50 1.26 -9.10 -1.84
CA PRO A 50 0.64 -9.30 -0.53
C PRO A 50 1.62 -9.76 0.56
N PHE A 51 1.57 -9.11 1.72
CA PHE A 51 2.42 -9.41 2.86
C PHE A 51 1.65 -9.19 4.18
N HIS A 52 2.22 -9.66 5.30
CA HIS A 52 1.67 -9.44 6.63
C HIS A 52 2.35 -8.27 7.33
N GLN A 53 1.54 -7.35 7.84
CA GLN A 53 1.98 -6.28 8.71
C GLN A 53 2.21 -6.77 10.15
N PRO A 54 3.07 -6.10 10.95
CA PRO A 54 3.34 -6.49 12.33
C PRO A 54 2.10 -6.48 13.23
N TYR A 55 1.09 -5.67 12.90
CA TYR A 55 -0.18 -5.61 13.60
C TYR A 55 -1.21 -6.64 13.06
N GLY A 56 -0.79 -7.58 12.23
CA GLY A 56 -1.58 -8.75 11.82
C GLY A 56 -2.50 -8.55 10.62
N GLN A 57 -2.48 -7.39 9.96
CA GLN A 57 -3.21 -7.17 8.70
C GLN A 57 -2.43 -7.77 7.52
N ARG A 58 -3.16 -8.36 6.57
CA ARG A 58 -2.60 -8.77 5.28
C ARG A 58 -2.92 -7.68 4.27
N GLU A 59 -1.93 -7.24 3.49
CA GLU A 59 -2.09 -6.12 2.56
C GLU A 59 -1.12 -6.18 1.38
N PHE A 60 -1.46 -5.53 0.27
CA PHE A 60 -0.55 -5.27 -0.85
C PHE A 60 -0.60 -3.79 -1.23
N HIS A 61 0.49 -3.27 -1.80
CA HIS A 61 0.61 -1.84 -2.09
C HIS A 61 0.81 -1.59 -3.58
N VAL A 62 0.24 -0.49 -4.04
CA VAL A 62 0.42 0.02 -5.41
C VAL A 62 0.76 1.50 -5.32
N ALA A 63 1.76 1.94 -6.08
CA ALA A 63 2.03 3.35 -6.31
C ALA A 63 1.43 3.75 -7.66
N ASP A 64 0.63 4.81 -7.68
CA ASP A 64 0.08 5.36 -8.93
C ASP A 64 1.19 6.02 -9.79
N GLU A 65 0.81 6.63 -10.91
CA GLU A 65 1.74 7.35 -11.80
C GLU A 65 2.53 8.48 -11.11
N ASN A 66 1.93 9.13 -10.11
CA ASN A 66 2.48 10.25 -9.34
C ASN A 66 3.35 9.81 -8.14
N CYS A 67 3.46 8.50 -7.93
CA CYS A 67 4.06 7.88 -6.75
C CYS A 67 3.21 8.07 -5.47
N THR A 68 1.90 8.28 -5.62
CA THR A 68 0.93 8.27 -4.52
C THR A 68 0.70 6.82 -4.09
N PRO A 69 0.88 6.48 -2.81
CA PRO A 69 0.66 5.12 -2.33
C PRO A 69 -0.83 4.81 -2.14
N VAL A 70 -1.22 3.64 -2.63
CA VAL A 70 -2.54 3.01 -2.43
C VAL A 70 -2.32 1.68 -1.72
N PHE A 71 -2.97 1.51 -0.57
CA PHE A 71 -2.88 0.33 0.27
C PHE A 71 -4.17 -0.46 0.19
N PHE A 72 -4.07 -1.72 -0.18
CA PHE A 72 -5.19 -2.65 -0.18
C PHE A 72 -5.02 -3.56 1.02
N GLY A 73 -5.96 -3.51 1.96
CA GLY A 73 -5.93 -4.29 3.20
C GLY A 73 -7.03 -5.33 3.23
N GLU A 74 -6.77 -6.49 3.83
CA GLU A 74 -7.82 -7.47 4.10
C GLU A 74 -8.85 -6.86 5.05
N TYR A 75 -10.11 -6.87 4.64
CA TYR A 75 -11.24 -6.49 5.47
C TYR A 75 -11.31 -7.43 6.68
N LYS A 76 -11.46 -6.86 7.86
CA LYS A 76 -11.73 -7.61 9.08
C LYS A 76 -12.99 -7.07 9.71
N GLU A 77 -14.02 -7.90 9.75
CA GLU A 77 -15.17 -7.61 10.59
C GLU A 77 -14.69 -7.62 12.05
N LEU A 78 -14.88 -6.51 12.77
CA LEU A 78 -14.55 -6.41 14.19
C LEU A 78 -15.53 -7.28 14.97
N SER A 79 -15.11 -8.50 15.34
CA SER A 79 -15.85 -9.41 16.22
C SER A 79 -15.73 -9.02 17.69
#